data_AF-A0A963VLY5-F1
#
_entry.id   AF-A0A963VLY5-F1
#
_cell.length_a   1.000
_cell.length_b   1.000
_cell.length_c   1.000
_cell.angle_alpha   90.00
_cell.angle_beta   90.00
_cell.angle_gamma   90.00
#
_symmetry.space_group_name_H-M   'P 1'
#
loop_
_entity.id
_entity.type
_entity.pdbx_description
1 polymer ?
#
loop_
_entity_poly.entity_id
_entity_poly.type
_entity_poly.pdbx_seq_one_letter_code
_entity_poly.pdbx_strand_id
1 'polypeptide(L)'
;AMADPDLDCDANTVLVLRNAGPVGAPGMPEWGNLPIPKKLLKAGVRDMLRLSDARMSGTHYGTCVLHIAPESAVGGPLALVRTGDTITLDVAARSLHLDVSDDELARR
;
A
#
# COMPACT_ATOMS: atom_id res chain seq x y z
N ALA A 1 4.82 12.99 5.23
CA ALA A 1 4.88 12.43 3.86
C ALA A 1 3.89 13.12 2.91
N MET A 2 2.57 12.90 2.98
CA MET A 2 1.66 13.33 1.89
C MET A 2 1.50 14.85 1.66
N ALA A 3 1.94 15.68 2.60
CA ALA A 3 1.99 17.14 2.44
C ALA A 3 3.34 17.67 1.95
N ASP A 4 4.36 16.81 1.88
CA ASP A 4 5.72 17.14 1.48
C ASP A 4 5.78 17.34 -0.05
N PRO A 5 6.18 18.53 -0.54
CA PRO A 5 6.31 18.77 -1.98
C PRO A 5 7.44 17.96 -2.62
N ASP A 6 8.45 17.57 -1.84
CA ASP A 6 9.68 16.92 -2.32
C ASP A 6 9.63 15.39 -2.17
N LEU A 7 8.49 14.84 -1.73
CA LEU A 7 8.27 13.39 -1.67
C LEU A 7 8.55 12.76 -3.04
N ASP A 8 9.48 11.83 -3.13
CA ASP A 8 9.80 11.14 -4.38
C ASP A 8 8.68 10.15 -4.74
N CYS A 9 7.73 10.62 -5.56
CA CYS A 9 6.60 9.85 -6.06
C CYS A 9 5.95 10.53 -7.28
N ASP A 10 5.28 9.72 -8.08
CA ASP A 10 4.50 10.11 -9.24
C ASP A 10 3.12 9.40 -9.23
N ALA A 11 2.35 9.53 -10.32
CA ALA A 11 1.03 8.92 -10.44
C ALA A 11 1.06 7.38 -10.52
N ASN A 12 2.20 6.78 -10.87
CA ASN A 12 2.38 5.32 -11.00
C ASN A 12 2.91 4.68 -9.71
N THR A 13 3.32 5.50 -8.75
CA THR A 13 3.84 5.03 -7.47
C THR A 13 2.75 4.30 -6.68
N VAL A 14 3.08 3.12 -6.14
CA VAL A 14 2.20 2.35 -5.26
C VAL A 14 2.38 2.85 -3.81
N LEU A 15 1.29 3.31 -3.19
CA LEU A 15 1.31 3.73 -1.79
C LEU A 15 1.08 2.52 -0.89
N VAL A 16 1.98 2.29 0.07
CA VAL A 16 1.92 1.14 0.98
C VAL A 16 1.82 1.60 2.43
N LEU A 17 0.82 1.11 3.14
CA LEU A 17 0.69 1.24 4.60
C LEU A 17 0.86 -0.13 5.25
N ARG A 18 1.71 -0.16 6.27
CA ARG A 18 2.02 -1.33 7.10
C ARG A 18 1.54 -1.10 8.52
N ASN A 19 1.44 -2.18 9.27
CA ASN A 19 1.14 -2.22 10.70
C ASN A 19 -0.22 -1.60 11.01
N ALA A 20 -1.18 -1.77 10.10
CA ALA A 20 -2.55 -1.32 10.26
C ALA A 20 -3.55 -2.48 10.36
N GLY A 21 -3.04 -3.70 10.54
CA GLY A 21 -3.80 -4.91 10.75
C GLY A 21 -4.37 -5.07 12.18
N PRO A 22 -4.99 -6.23 12.47
CA PRO A 22 -5.54 -6.57 13.78
C PRO A 22 -4.55 -6.48 14.95
N VAL A 23 -3.28 -6.83 14.74
CA VAL A 23 -2.20 -6.82 15.74
C VAL A 23 -1.37 -5.54 15.65
N GLY A 24 -1.15 -5.01 14.44
CA GLY A 24 -0.29 -3.84 14.22
C GLY A 24 -0.84 -2.54 14.78
N ALA A 25 -2.06 -2.16 14.38
CA ALA A 25 -2.71 -0.93 14.86
C ALA A 25 -3.63 -1.15 16.08
N PRO A 26 -3.66 -2.36 16.62
CA PRO A 26 -4.83 -3.03 17.19
C PRO A 26 -6.20 -2.83 16.52
N GLY A 27 -6.92 -3.93 16.26
CA GLY A 27 -8.32 -3.88 15.84
C GLY A 27 -8.58 -3.44 14.39
N MET A 28 -7.52 -3.31 13.59
CA MET A 28 -7.56 -3.09 12.14
C MET A 28 -8.44 -1.88 11.74
N PRO A 29 -7.97 -0.64 11.96
CA PRO A 29 -8.75 0.57 11.68
C PRO A 29 -8.98 0.80 10.18
N GLU A 30 -9.85 1.74 9.86
CA GLU A 30 -10.19 2.13 8.48
C GLU A 30 -9.19 3.12 7.87
N TRP A 31 -7.90 2.79 7.92
CA TRP A 31 -6.81 3.65 7.45
C TRP A 31 -6.31 3.29 6.04
N GLY A 32 -6.95 2.33 5.37
CA GLY A 32 -6.60 1.91 4.01
C GLY A 32 -6.85 2.95 2.93
N ASN A 33 -7.67 3.97 3.20
CA ASN A 33 -7.81 5.13 2.31
C ASN A 33 -6.64 6.11 2.49
N LEU A 34 -5.46 5.72 2.01
CA LEU A 34 -4.29 6.58 2.05
C LEU A 34 -4.53 7.85 1.20
N PRO A 35 -4.27 9.05 1.74
CA PRO A 35 -4.46 10.28 1.00
C PRO A 35 -3.42 10.39 -0.13
N ILE A 36 -3.87 10.81 -1.31
CA ILE A 36 -2.99 11.11 -2.45
C ILE A 36 -2.08 12.29 -2.07
N PRO A 37 -0.76 12.23 -2.37
CA PRO A 37 0.15 13.35 -2.16
C PRO A 37 -0.38 14.67 -2.72
N LYS A 38 -0.30 15.75 -1.94
CA LYS A 38 -0.85 17.07 -2.32
C LYS A 38 -0.32 17.56 -3.68
N LYS A 39 0.94 17.28 -4.00
CA LYS A 39 1.53 17.65 -5.30
C LYS A 39 0.84 16.94 -6.48
N LEU A 40 0.46 15.68 -6.32
CA LEU A 40 -0.23 14.89 -7.35
C LEU A 40 -1.69 15.31 -7.49
N LEU A 41 -2.36 15.62 -6.36
CA LEU A 41 -3.70 16.22 -6.38
C LEU A 41 -3.73 17.56 -7.15
N LYS A 42 -2.70 18.40 -6.99
CA LYS A 42 -2.55 19.66 -7.76
C LYS A 42 -2.29 19.40 -9.25
N ALA A 43 -1.59 18.32 -9.59
CA ALA A 43 -1.36 17.88 -10.96
C ALA A 43 -2.58 17.18 -11.59
N GLY A 44 -3.70 17.05 -10.87
CA GLY A 44 -4.94 16.46 -11.39
C GLY A 44 -5.06 14.95 -11.20
N VAL A 45 -4.11 14.29 -10.52
CA VAL A 45 -4.23 12.89 -10.14
C VAL A 45 -5.36 12.75 -9.12
N ARG A 46 -6.29 11.83 -9.38
CA ARG A 46 -7.47 11.56 -8.53
C ARG A 46 -7.54 10.14 -8.02
N ASP A 47 -6.74 9.23 -8.57
CA ASP A 47 -6.65 7.86 -8.12
C ASP A 47 -5.22 7.34 -8.22
N MET A 48 -4.85 6.45 -7.32
CA MET A 48 -3.55 5.76 -7.24
C MET A 48 -3.74 4.38 -6.62
N LEU A 49 -2.88 3.43 -6.97
CA LEU A 49 -2.86 2.13 -6.31
C LEU A 49 -2.38 2.28 -4.86
N ARG A 50 -3.21 1.83 -3.92
CA ARG A 50 -2.94 1.85 -2.47
C ARG A 50 -3.08 0.45 -1.89
N LEU A 51 -2.10 0.03 -1.08
CA LEU A 51 -2.04 -1.27 -0.45
C LEU A 51 -1.96 -1.11 1.06
N SER A 52 -2.73 -1.90 1.80
CA SER A 52 -2.57 -2.01 3.25
C SER A 52 -3.08 -3.31 3.84
N ASP A 53 -2.59 -3.62 5.03
CA ASP A 53 -3.17 -4.59 5.95
C ASP A 53 -4.33 -3.99 6.78
N ALA A 54 -4.82 -2.79 6.43
CA ALA A 54 -5.91 -2.10 7.08
C ALA A 54 -7.28 -2.41 6.44
N ARG A 55 -8.35 -1.91 7.08
CA ARG A 55 -9.68 -1.80 6.46
C ARG A 55 -9.86 -0.42 5.82
N MET A 56 -11.04 -0.19 5.27
CA MET A 56 -11.48 1.10 4.72
C MET A 56 -12.99 1.22 4.95
N SER A 57 -13.50 2.43 5.15
CA SER A 57 -14.95 2.61 5.26
C SER A 57 -15.63 2.28 3.92
N GLY A 58 -16.83 1.70 3.99
CA GLY A 58 -17.63 1.37 2.81
C GLY A 58 -18.10 2.58 1.98
N THR A 59 -17.93 3.82 2.46
CA THR A 59 -18.28 5.04 1.71
C THR A 59 -17.14 5.58 0.85
N HIS A 60 -15.96 4.97 0.92
CA HIS A 60 -14.80 5.42 0.16
C HIS A 60 -14.69 4.76 -1.22
N TYR A 61 -13.79 5.31 -2.06
CA TYR A 61 -13.57 4.88 -3.44
C TYR A 61 -12.08 4.92 -3.81
N GLY A 62 -11.78 4.40 -5.01
CA GLY A 62 -10.46 4.38 -5.63
C GLY A 62 -9.85 2.98 -5.68
N THR A 63 -8.71 2.87 -6.35
CA THR A 63 -7.98 1.62 -6.52
C THR A 63 -7.21 1.26 -5.22
N CYS A 64 -7.85 0.49 -4.35
CA CYS A 64 -7.28 0.06 -3.07
C CYS A 64 -7.30 -1.47 -2.92
N VAL A 65 -6.17 -2.05 -2.49
CA VAL A 65 -6.11 -3.43 -1.97
C VAL A 65 -6.03 -3.35 -0.45
N LEU A 66 -6.99 -3.98 0.20
CA LEU A 66 -7.20 -3.95 1.65
C LEU A 66 -7.03 -5.35 2.22
N HIS A 67 -6.98 -5.45 3.55
CA HIS A 67 -6.96 -6.72 4.25
C HIS A 67 -5.83 -7.67 3.82
N ILE A 68 -4.68 -7.11 3.41
CA ILE A 68 -3.51 -7.92 3.05
C ILE A 68 -3.11 -8.78 4.25
N ALA A 69 -3.01 -10.08 4.00
CA ALA A 69 -2.77 -11.09 5.01
C ALA A 69 -1.66 -12.09 4.57
N PRO A 70 -0.82 -12.59 5.49
CA PRO A 70 -0.72 -12.18 6.90
C PRO A 70 -0.34 -10.69 7.02
N GLU A 71 -0.81 -10.02 8.08
CA GLU A 71 -0.51 -8.59 8.28
C GLU A 71 0.99 -8.35 8.48
N SER A 72 1.46 -7.13 8.27
CA SER A 72 2.90 -6.87 8.36
C SER A 72 3.42 -6.98 9.79
N ALA A 73 2.59 -6.71 10.79
CA ALA A 73 2.99 -6.76 12.20
C ALA A 73 3.30 -8.20 12.70
N VAL A 74 2.81 -9.23 12.01
CA VAL A 74 3.08 -10.65 12.31
C VAL A 74 4.05 -11.29 11.32
N GLY A 75 4.75 -10.48 10.52
CA GLY A 75 5.78 -10.94 9.58
C GLY A 75 5.26 -11.42 8.23
N GLY A 76 4.06 -11.03 7.81
CA GLY A 76 3.58 -11.30 6.46
C GLY A 76 4.41 -10.58 5.38
N PRO A 77 4.32 -10.97 4.09
CA PRO A 77 5.16 -10.43 3.03
C PRO A 77 5.10 -8.90 2.87
N LEU A 78 3.97 -8.28 3.24
CA LEU A 78 3.84 -6.81 3.25
C LEU A 78 4.87 -6.14 4.18
N ALA A 79 5.32 -6.83 5.24
CA ALA A 79 6.40 -6.37 6.13
C ALA A 79 7.73 -6.20 5.42
N LEU A 80 7.97 -6.95 4.33
CA LEU A 80 9.24 -6.98 3.62
C LEU A 80 9.35 -5.93 2.52
N VAL A 81 8.25 -5.25 2.19
CA VAL A 81 8.23 -4.19 1.17
C VAL A 81 9.10 -3.02 1.59
N ARG A 82 9.91 -2.52 0.64
CA ARG A 82 10.77 -1.34 0.78
C ARG A 82 10.46 -0.34 -0.33
N THR A 83 10.70 0.95 -0.07
CA THR A 83 10.57 2.01 -1.08
C THR A 83 11.47 1.70 -2.26
N GLY A 84 10.91 1.75 -3.48
CA GLY A 84 11.61 1.43 -4.73
C GLY A 84 11.36 0.01 -5.26
N ASP A 85 10.76 -0.88 -4.46
CA ASP A 85 10.33 -2.18 -4.98
C ASP A 85 9.21 -2.00 -6.02
N THR A 86 9.23 -2.85 -7.05
CA THR A 86 8.15 -2.90 -8.04
C THR A 86 7.03 -3.83 -7.55
N ILE A 87 5.78 -3.42 -7.75
CA ILE A 87 4.60 -4.20 -7.39
C ILE A 87 3.67 -4.26 -8.60
N THR A 88 3.26 -5.47 -8.96
CA THR A 88 2.32 -5.74 -10.04
C THR A 88 0.96 -6.15 -9.49
N LEU A 89 -0.10 -5.46 -9.91
CA LEU A 89 -1.49 -5.83 -9.64
C LEU A 89 -2.17 -6.22 -10.95
N ASP A 90 -2.68 -7.45 -11.01
CA ASP A 90 -3.59 -7.90 -12.06
C ASP A 90 -4.91 -8.35 -11.43
N VAL A 91 -5.93 -7.49 -11.58
CA VAL A 91 -7.27 -7.75 -11.04
C VAL A 91 -7.94 -8.91 -11.80
N ALA A 92 -7.73 -9.05 -13.10
CA ALA A 92 -8.35 -10.10 -13.90
C ALA A 92 -7.76 -11.47 -13.55
N ALA A 93 -6.43 -11.56 -13.41
CA ALA A 93 -5.73 -12.76 -12.99
C ALA A 93 -5.80 -13.04 -11.47
N ARG A 94 -6.36 -12.08 -10.69
CA ARG A 94 -6.44 -12.16 -9.22
C ARG A 94 -5.06 -12.26 -8.56
N SER A 95 -4.06 -11.57 -9.10
CA SER A 95 -2.70 -11.59 -8.58
C SER A 95 -2.24 -10.21 -8.09
N LEU A 96 -1.51 -10.22 -6.98
CA LEU A 96 -0.75 -9.09 -6.46
C LEU A 96 0.66 -9.63 -6.18
N HIS A 97 1.65 -9.12 -6.88
CA HIS A 97 3.01 -9.64 -6.83
C HIS A 97 3.99 -8.54 -6.43
N LEU A 98 4.88 -8.85 -5.49
CA LEU A 98 6.04 -8.05 -5.16
C LEU A 98 7.19 -8.56 -6.01
N ASP A 99 7.67 -7.76 -6.95
CA ASP A 99 8.68 -8.14 -7.95
C ASP A 99 10.10 -8.14 -7.34
N VAL A 100 10.29 -9.00 -6.35
CA VAL A 100 11.54 -9.21 -5.60
C VAL A 100 11.80 -10.71 -5.52
N SER A 101 13.03 -11.13 -5.83
CA SER A 101 13.41 -12.55 -5.79
C SER A 101 13.27 -13.15 -4.39
N ASP A 102 12.93 -14.43 -4.31
CA ASP A 102 12.81 -15.18 -3.04
C ASP A 102 14.08 -15.08 -2.17
N ASP A 103 15.27 -15.13 -2.78
CA ASP A 103 16.55 -14.99 -2.07
C ASP A 103 16.73 -13.63 -1.39
N GLU A 104 16.19 -12.57 -1.99
CA GLU A 104 16.19 -11.24 -1.38
C GLU A 104 15.11 -11.15 -0.31
N LEU A 105 13.90 -11.69 -0.55
CA LEU A 105 12.86 -11.73 0.48
C LEU A 105 13.29 -12.49 1.73
N ALA A 106 14.01 -13.60 1.57
CA ALA A 106 14.55 -14.38 2.68
C ALA A 106 15.65 -13.65 3.49
N ARG A 107 16.32 -12.65 2.88
CA ARG A 107 17.32 -11.80 3.54
C ARG A 107 16.72 -10.61 4.27
N ARG A 108 15.47 -10.24 3.97
CA ARG A 108 14.77 -9.10 4.58
C ARG A 108 14.11 -9.51 5.88
#